data_AF-A0A1S6H0T1-F1
#
_entry.id   AF-A0A1S6H0T1-F1
#
_cell.length_a   1.000
_cell.length_b   1.000
_cell.length_c   1.000
_cell.angle_alpha   90.00
_cell.angle_beta   90.00
_cell.angle_gamma   90.00
#
_symmetry.space_group_name_H-M   'P 1'
#
loop_
_entity.id
_entity.type
_entity.pdbx_description
1 polymer ?
#
loop_
_entity_poly.entity_id
_entity_poly.type
_entity_poly.pdbx_seq_one_letter_code
_entity_poly.pdbx_strand_id
1 'polypeptide(L)' 'MIKPMCNLCGKELNEFGGILLSPPDKQNKVNKYHICINCYKELERRLKY' A
#
# COMPACT_ATOMS: atom_id res chain seq x y z
N MET A 1 -9.84 18.32 1.40
CA MET A 1 -8.64 17.45 1.29
C MET A 1 -9.08 16.11 0.75
N ILE A 2 -8.48 15.64 -0.33
CA ILE A 2 -8.74 14.27 -0.82
C ILE A 2 -7.85 13.35 0.03
N LYS A 3 -8.45 12.53 0.90
CA LYS A 3 -7.69 11.51 1.61
C LYS A 3 -7.43 10.34 0.66
N PRO A 4 -6.22 9.75 0.68
CA PRO A 4 -5.91 8.61 -0.17
C PRO A 4 -6.80 7.41 0.20
N MET A 5 -7.12 6.60 -0.80
CA MET A 5 -7.86 5.34 -0.63
C MET A 5 -6.88 4.17 -0.55
N CYS A 6 -7.18 3.20 0.31
CA CYS A 6 -6.38 1.99 0.41
C CYS A 6 -6.56 1.16 -0.86
N ASN A 7 -5.47 0.88 -1.57
CA ASN A 7 -5.50 0.10 -2.80
C ASN A 7 -5.83 -1.38 -2.58
N LEU A 8 -5.83 -1.88 -1.33
CA LEU A 8 -6.15 -3.27 -0.99
C LEU A 8 -7.61 -3.47 -0.55
N CYS A 9 -8.09 -2.64 0.38
CA CYS A 9 -9.42 -2.80 0.96
C CYS A 9 -10.44 -1.75 0.53
N GLY A 10 -10.02 -0.76 -0.27
CA GLY A 10 -10.91 0.30 -0.76
C GLY A 10 -11.44 1.25 0.32
N LYS A 11 -10.90 1.22 1.54
CA LYS A 11 -11.28 2.13 2.63
C LYS A 11 -10.44 3.40 2.60
N GLU A 12 -11.04 4.52 3.00
CA GLU A 12 -10.33 5.80 3.16
C GLU A 12 -9.24 5.69 4.24
N LEU A 13 -8.05 6.23 3.96
CA LEU A 13 -6.98 6.33 4.95
C LEU A 13 -7.31 7.46 5.92
N ASN A 14 -7.74 7.09 7.13
CA ASN A 14 -7.92 8.03 8.24
C ASN A 14 -6.64 8.23 9.07
N GLU A 15 -5.64 7.37 8.86
CA GLU A 15 -4.34 7.38 9.49
C GLU A 15 -3.26 7.01 8.46
N PHE A 16 -2.02 7.43 8.70
CA PHE A 16 -0.90 7.01 7.85
C PHE A 16 -0.69 5.50 7.97
N GLY A 17 -0.82 4.79 6.84
CA GLY A 17 -0.50 3.37 6.75
C GLY A 17 0.87 3.16 6.11
N GLY A 18 0.92 2.37 5.04
CA GLY A 18 2.13 2.06 4.30
C GLY A 18 2.09 2.55 2.85
N ILE A 19 3.27 2.66 2.25
CA ILE A 19 3.45 2.77 0.80
C ILE A 19 4.09 1.47 0.32
N LEU A 20 3.42 0.77 -0.58
CA LEU A 20 3.97 -0.41 -1.27
C LEU A 20 4.47 0.02 -2.65
N LEU A 21 5.68 -0.39 -3.00
CA LEU A 21 6.31 -0.14 -4.29
C LEU A 21 6.46 -1.46 -5.04
N SER A 22 6.02 -1.50 -6.29
CA SER A 22 6.33 -2.65 -7.16
C SER A 22 7.81 -2.63 -7.58
N PRO A 23 8.34 -3.76 -8.04
CA PRO A 23 9.52 -3.74 -8.90
C PRO A 23 9.29 -2.80 -10.11
N PRO A 24 10.35 -2.23 -10.70
CA PRO A 24 10.24 -1.46 -11.93
C PRO A 24 9.79 -2.36 -13.09
N ASP A 25 8.99 -1.80 -14.00
CA ASP A 25 8.61 -2.46 -15.25
C ASP A 25 9.70 -2.33 -16.33
N LYS A 26 9.42 -2.86 -17.53
CA LYS A 26 10.35 -2.79 -18.68
C LYS A 26 10.68 -1.36 -19.15
N GLN A 27 9.92 -0.37 -18.72
CA GLN A 27 10.12 1.06 -19.01
C GLN A 27 10.70 1.82 -17.80
N ASN A 28 11.21 1.10 -16.79
CA ASN A 28 11.69 1.66 -15.52
C ASN A 28 10.62 2.42 -14.71
N LYS A 29 9.34 2.07 -14.87
CA LYS A 29 8.25 2.66 -14.07
C LYS A 29 7.92 1.80 -12.85
N VAL A 30 7.71 2.45 -11.71
CA VAL A 30 7.33 1.81 -10.44
C VAL A 30 5.90 2.20 -10.09
N ASN A 31 5.07 1.21 -9.76
CA ASN A 31 3.73 1.46 -9.24
C ASN A 31 3.79 1.72 -7.73
N LYS A 32 3.14 2.80 -7.29
CA LYS A 32 3.00 3.19 -5.89
C LYS A 32 1.58 2.91 -5.42
N TYR A 33 1.44 2.15 -4.34
CA TYR A 33 0.15 1.82 -3.72
C TYR A 33 0.10 2.36 -2.29
N HIS A 34 -0.98 3.05 -1.94
CA HIS A 34 -1.28 3.45 -0.57
C HIS A 34 -2.05 2.31 0.10
N ILE A 35 -1.59 1.87 1.27
CA ILE A 35 -2.24 0.82 2.05
C ILE A 35 -2.52 1.34 3.46
N CYS A 36 -3.67 0.99 4.03
CA CYS A 36 -3.97 1.34 5.42
C CYS A 36 -3.18 0.47 6.41
N ILE A 37 -3.08 0.90 7.66
CA ILE A 37 -2.31 0.20 8.71
C ILE A 37 -2.75 -1.27 8.88
N ASN A 38 -4.05 -1.55 8.72
CA ASN A 38 -4.60 -2.88 8.92
C ASN A 38 -4.12 -3.83 7.81
N CYS A 39 -4.19 -3.40 6.55
CA CYS A 39 -3.66 -4.17 5.43
C CYS A 39 -2.14 -4.32 5.49
N TYR A 40 -1.42 -3.29 5.99
CA TYR A 40 0.02 -3.40 6.24
C TYR A 40 0.34 -4.50 7.26
N LYS A 41 -0.35 -4.54 8.41
CA LYS A 41 -0.15 -5.58 9.45
C LYS A 41 -0.44 -6.99 8.93
N GLU A 42 -1.36 -7.16 8.00
CA GLU A 42 -1.61 -8.44 7.33
C GLU A 42 -0.48 -8.82 6.39
N LEU A 43 -0.01 -7.88 5.57
CA LEU A 43 1.14 -8.09 4.68
C LEU A 43 2.41 -8.41 5.47
N GLU A 44 2.71 -7.66 6.52
CA GLU A 44 3.88 -7.86 7.38
C GLU A 44 3.91 -9.29 7.95
N ARG A 45 2.76 -9.79 8.42
CA ARG A 45 2.62 -11.16 8.91
C ARG A 45 2.89 -12.22 7.84
N ARG A 46 2.59 -11.93 6.57
CA ARG A 46 2.84 -12.84 5.44
C ARG A 46 4.28 -12.79 4.93
N LEU A 47 4.96 -11.65 5.12
CA LEU A 47 6.33 -11.41 4.66
C LEU A 47 7.40 -11.82 5.68
N LYS A 48 7.05 -11.88 6.97
CA LYS A 48 7.93 -12.46 7.99
C LYS A 48 7.90 -13.98 7.83
N TYR A 49 8.95 -14.49 7.20
CA TYR A 49 9.32 -15.91 7.07
C TYR A 49 9.32 -16.64 8.40
#